data_AF-X1J205-F1
#
_entry.id   AF-X1J205-F1
#
_cell.length_a   1.000
_cell.length_b   1.000
_cell.length_c   1.000
_cell.angle_alpha   90.00
_cell.angle_beta   90.00
_cell.angle_gamma   90.00
#
_symmetry.space_group_name_H-M   'P 1'
#
loop_
_entity.id
_entity.type
_entity.pdbx_description
1 polymer ?
#
loop_
_entity_poly.entity_id
_entity_poly.type
_entity_poly.pdbx_seq_one_letter_code
_entity_poly.pdbx_strand_id
1 'polypeptide(L)' 'MNIVLIGMRGSGKTAVGRILAQKLGRELIEMDELIVGKAGLSIPEIVEKHGWERFRDLEEEVTA' A
#
# COMPACT_ATOMS: atom_id res chain seq x y z
N MET A 1 -16.72 3.39 -6.02
CA MET A 1 -16.53 1.96 -5.67
C MET A 1 -15.08 1.62 -5.91
N ASN A 2 -14.37 1.11 -4.90
CA ASN A 2 -12.94 0.78 -4.96
C ASN A 2 -12.74 -0.73 -5.10
N ILE A 3 -11.62 -1.14 -5.71
CA ILE A 3 -11.22 -2.55 -5.80
C ILE A 3 -9.92 -2.69 -5.01
N VAL A 4 -9.92 -3.59 -4.02
CA VAL A 4 -8.76 -3.83 -3.17
C VAL A 4 -8.17 -5.20 -3.52
N LEU A 5 -6.88 -5.22 -3.87
CA LEU A 5 -6.15 -6.45 -4.14
C LEU A 5 -5.40 -6.89 -2.88
N ILE A 6 -5.80 -8.02 -2.30
CA ILE A 6 -5.18 -8.62 -1.11
C ILE A 6 -4.29 -9.82 -1.47
N GLY A 7 -3.34 -10.15 -0.58
CA GLY A 7 -2.41 -11.27 -0.77
C GLY A 7 -0.99 -10.96 -0.28
N MET A 8 -0.13 -11.98 -0.20
CA MET A 8 1.24 -11.83 0.29
C MET A 8 2.11 -10.95 -0.61
N ARG A 9 3.20 -10.36 -0.07
CA ARG A 9 4.19 -9.66 -0.89
C ARG A 9 4.79 -10.64 -1.91
N GLY A 10 4.98 -10.18 -3.16
CA GLY A 10 5.45 -11.04 -4.25
C GLY A 10 4.38 -11.90 -4.93
N SER A 11 3.12 -11.89 -4.47
CA SER A 11 2.03 -12.65 -5.10
C SER A 11 1.51 -12.06 -6.42
N GLY A 12 2.18 -11.05 -6.98
CA GLY A 12 1.81 -10.42 -8.26
C GLY A 12 0.74 -9.34 -8.20
N LYS A 13 0.35 -8.84 -7.00
CA LYS A 13 -0.71 -7.82 -6.84
C LYS A 13 -0.48 -6.56 -7.69
N THR A 14 0.71 -5.98 -7.64
CA THR A 14 1.07 -4.78 -8.43
C THR A 14 0.97 -5.05 -9.93
N ALA A 15 1.36 -6.23 -10.40
CA ALA A 15 1.26 -6.59 -11.82
C ALA A 15 -0.21 -6.71 -12.27
N VAL A 16 -1.03 -7.42 -11.50
CA VAL A 16 -2.48 -7.56 -11.77
C VAL A 16 -3.19 -6.21 -11.64
N GLY A 17 -2.86 -5.40 -10.65
CA GLY A 17 -3.43 -4.08 -10.40
C GLY A 17 -3.21 -3.13 -11.58
N ARG A 18 -2.00 -3.10 -12.15
CA ARG A 18 -1.71 -2.28 -13.35
C ARG A 18 -2.58 -2.69 -14.54
N ILE A 19 -2.70 -4.00 -14.80
CA ILE A 19 -3.54 -4.52 -15.90
C ILE A 19 -5.02 -4.18 -15.66
N LEU A 20 -5.50 -4.35 -14.44
CA LEU A 20 -6.89 -4.10 -14.08
C LEU A 20 -7.23 -2.61 -14.18
N ALA A 21 -6.37 -1.74 -13.65
CA ALA A 21 -6.51 -0.29 -13.72
C ALA A 21 -6.60 0.20 -15.17
N GLN A 22 -5.71 -0.27 -16.05
CA GLN A 22 -5.76 0.04 -17.49
C GLN A 22 -7.05 -0.43 -18.15
N LYS A 23 -7.48 -1.67 -17.88
CA LYS A 23 -8.73 -2.24 -18.46
C LYS A 23 -9.99 -1.50 -18.03
N LEU A 24 -9.99 -0.96 -16.81
CA LEU A 24 -11.15 -0.26 -16.25
C LEU A 24 -11.08 1.26 -16.42
N GLY A 25 -9.99 1.80 -16.98
CA GLY A 25 -9.77 3.25 -17.07
C GLY A 25 -9.69 3.92 -15.70
N ARG A 26 -9.03 3.25 -14.74
CA ARG A 26 -8.94 3.69 -13.35
C ARG A 26 -7.50 3.95 -12.93
N GLU A 27 -7.36 4.71 -11.86
CA GLU A 27 -6.09 4.89 -11.18
C GLU A 27 -5.72 3.64 -10.37
N LEU A 28 -4.42 3.31 -10.36
CA LEU A 28 -3.84 2.32 -9.45
C LEU A 28 -3.20 3.09 -8.30
N ILE A 29 -3.55 2.72 -7.08
CA ILE A 29 -2.99 3.28 -5.86
C ILE A 29 -2.15 2.20 -5.18
N GLU A 30 -0.86 2.44 -4.98
CA GLU A 30 0.00 1.56 -4.18
C GLU A 30 -0.03 2.02 -2.71
N MET A 31 -0.48 1.13 -1.83
CA MET A 31 -0.70 1.44 -0.42
C MET A 31 0.60 1.80 0.32
N ASP A 32 1.70 1.13 -0.02
CA ASP A 32 3.03 1.41 0.54
C ASP A 32 3.48 2.86 0.26
N GLU A 33 3.13 3.42 -0.92
CA GLU A 33 3.46 4.80 -1.28
C GLU A 33 2.66 5.80 -0.44
N LEU A 34 1.39 5.51 -0.16
CA LEU A 34 0.56 6.34 0.73
C LEU A 34 1.11 6.35 2.16
N ILE A 35 1.55 5.19 2.66
CA ILE A 35 2.14 5.07 4.00
C ILE A 35 3.42 5.89 4.11
N VAL A 36 4.32 5.76 3.13
CA VAL A 36 5.58 6.53 3.08
C VAL A 36 5.30 8.02 2.98
N GLY A 37 4.36 8.42 2.12
CA GLY A 37 3.95 9.83 1.98
C GLY A 37 3.37 10.41 3.27
N LYS A 38 2.56 9.63 4.00
CA LYS A 38 1.96 10.03 5.27
C LYS A 38 2.97 10.07 6.43
N ALA A 39 3.87 9.10 6.49
CA ALA A 39 4.87 9.00 7.55
C ALA A 39 6.07 9.93 7.33
N GLY A 40 6.34 10.34 6.09
CA GLY A 40 7.55 11.08 5.72
C GLY A 40 8.84 10.26 5.90
N LEU A 41 8.72 8.94 5.97
CA LEU A 41 9.79 7.98 6.24
C LEU A 41 9.61 6.76 5.33
N SER A 42 10.71 6.12 4.92
CA SER A 42 10.64 4.83 4.24
C SER A 42 10.15 3.72 5.19
N ILE A 43 9.58 2.64 4.65
CA ILE A 43 9.11 1.50 5.47
C ILE A 43 10.21 0.96 6.41
N PRO A 44 11.46 0.75 5.95
CA PRO A 44 12.54 0.33 6.85
C PRO A 44 12.77 1.32 8.01
N GLU A 45 12.76 2.63 7.75
CA GLU A 45 12.92 3.65 8.80
C GLU A 45 11.75 3.69 9.77
N ILE A 46 10.52 3.50 9.29
CA ILE A 46 9.32 3.40 10.14
C ILE A 46 9.49 2.21 11.09
N VAL A 47 9.83 1.04 10.56
CA VAL A 47 9.97 -0.19 11.35
C VAL A 47 11.16 -0.10 12.31
N GLU A 48 12.27 0.50 11.90
CA GLU A 48 13.45 0.70 12.75
C GLU A 48 13.15 1.66 13.92
N LYS A 49 12.46 2.77 13.68
CA LYS A 49 12.19 3.80 14.69
C LYS A 49 10.97 3.51 15.57
N HIS A 50 9.95 2.86 15.00
CA HIS A 50 8.62 2.74 15.62
C HIS A 50 8.09 1.30 15.67
N GLY A 51 8.80 0.34 15.10
CA GLY A 51 8.38 -1.06 15.07
C GLY A 51 7.27 -1.36 14.05
N TRP A 52 6.93 -2.64 13.95
CA TRP A 52 5.89 -3.13 13.04
C TRP A 52 4.48 -2.71 13.45
N GLU A 53 4.23 -2.50 14.74
CA GLU A 53 2.92 -2.08 15.25
C GLU A 53 2.53 -0.73 14.63
N ARG A 54 3.43 0.27 14.67
CA ARG A 54 3.16 1.57 14.04
C ARG A 54 2.96 1.45 12.53
N PHE A 55 3.68 0.55 11.85
CA PHE A 55 3.45 0.30 10.44
C PHE A 55 2.03 -0.24 10.17
N ARG A 56 1.52 -1.15 11.03
CA ARG A 56 0.14 -1.66 10.93
C ARG A 56 -0.91 -0.57 11.19
N ASP A 57 -0.68 0.31 12.16
CA ASP A 57 -1.56 1.46 12.39
C ASP A 57 -1.62 2.36 11.16
N LEU A 58 -0.47 2.62 10.52
CA LEU A 58 -0.41 3.41 9.29
C LEU A 58 -1.15 2.73 8.12
N GLU A 59 -1.10 1.40 8.01
CA GLU A 59 -1.90 0.65 7.03
C GLU A 59 -3.40 0.88 7.21
N GLU A 60 -3.89 0.80 8.46
CA GLU A 60 -5.30 1.07 8.78
C GLU A 60 -5.68 2.53 8.48
N GLU A 61 -4.83 3.47 8.88
CA GLU A 61 -5.02 4.90 8.69
C GLU A 61 -5.08 5.37 7.23
N VAL A 62 -4.52 4.63 6.26
CA VAL A 62 -4.59 4.98 4.82
C VAL A 62 -5.66 4.20 4.06
N THR A 63 -6.29 3.21 4.69
CA THR A 63 -7.36 2.40 4.08
C THR A 63 -8.77 2.74 4.58
N ALA A 64 -8.88 3.40 5.73
CA ALA A 64 -10.12 3.98 6.26
C ALA A 64 -10.54 5.25 5.48
#